data_AF-A0A957YHK6-F1
#
_entry.id   AF-A0A957YHK6-F1
#
_cell.length_a   1.000
_cell.length_b   1.000
_cell.length_c   1.000
_cell.angle_alpha   90.00
_cell.angle_beta   90.00
_cell.angle_gamma   90.00
#
_symmetry.space_group_name_H-M   'P 1'
#
loop_
_entity.id
_entity.type
_entity.pdbx_description
1 polymer ?
#
loop_
_entity_poly.entity_id
_entity_poly.type
_entity_poly.pdbx_seq_one_letter_code
_entity_poly.pdbx_strand_id
1 'polypeptide(L)'
;DIANVGLLTLEDAETGELLWVDTADREWRTLFNQHVDHFETNKNKAFANAAVDRISIHTDQDYLKALTLFFEKRAKHKRVY
;
A
#
# COMPACT_ATOMS: atom_id res chain seq x y z
N ASP A 1 0.91 -10.45 -2.66
CA ASP A 1 1.47 -11.51 -3.51
C ASP A 1 1.05 -11.24 -4.94
N ILE A 2 2.01 -11.23 -5.86
CA ILE A 2 1.76 -10.96 -7.27
C ILE A 2 1.49 -12.28 -8.01
N ALA A 3 0.38 -12.34 -8.75
CA ALA A 3 -0.03 -13.53 -9.47
C ALA A 3 0.92 -13.85 -10.63
N ASN A 4 1.14 -15.14 -10.88
CA ASN A 4 1.84 -15.57 -12.10
C ASN A 4 0.89 -15.45 -13.29
N VAL A 5 1.07 -14.40 -14.09
CA VAL A 5 0.32 -14.18 -15.33
C VAL A 5 1.24 -14.03 -16.54
N GLY A 6 2.53 -14.36 -16.40
CA GLY A 6 3.55 -14.25 -17.44
C GLY A 6 4.14 -12.84 -17.58
N LEU A 7 4.56 -12.51 -18.80
CA LEU A 7 5.13 -11.21 -19.14
C LEU A 7 4.04 -10.14 -19.19
N LEU A 8 4.22 -9.06 -18.44
CA LEU A 8 3.31 -7.93 -18.38
C LEU A 8 4.07 -6.60 -18.31
N THR A 9 3.39 -5.54 -18.72
CA THR A 9 3.89 -4.17 -18.57
C THR A 9 3.27 -3.56 -17.32
N LEU A 10 4.11 -3.11 -16.39
CA LEU A 10 3.70 -2.33 -15.22
C LEU A 10 3.91 -0.85 -15.52
N GLU A 11 2.97 -0.02 -15.11
CA GLU A 11 3.13 1.43 -15.07
C GLU A 11 3.41 1.85 -13.64
N ASP A 12 4.50 2.60 -13.44
CA ASP A 12 4.78 3.25 -12.17
C ASP A 12 3.77 4.39 -11.95
N ALA A 13 3.01 4.32 -10.86
CA ALA A 13 1.94 5.28 -10.58
C ALA A 13 2.44 6.67 -10.15
N GLU A 14 3.72 6.82 -9.80
CA GLU A 14 4.34 8.08 -9.38
C GLU A 14 5.01 8.80 -10.56
N THR A 15 5.63 8.06 -11.48
CA THR A 15 6.41 8.62 -12.60
C THR A 15 5.76 8.45 -13.97
N GLY A 16 4.87 7.47 -14.13
CA GLY A 16 4.28 7.06 -15.40
C GLY A 16 5.21 6.19 -16.27
N GLU A 17 6.34 5.72 -15.73
CA GLU A 17 7.28 4.86 -16.47
C GLU A 17 6.71 3.45 -16.69
N LEU A 18 6.92 2.89 -17.88
CA LEU A 18 6.50 1.53 -18.23
C LEU A 18 7.66 0.54 -18.07
N LEU A 19 7.48 -0.46 -17.23
CA LEU A 19 8.44 -1.53 -16.95
C LEU A 19 7.95 -2.87 -17.49
N TRP A 20 8.80 -3.59 -18.22
CA TRP A 20 8.54 -4.98 -18.60
C TRP A 20 8.91 -5.92 -17.47
N VAL A 21 7.97 -6.77 -17.07
CA VAL A 21 8.10 -7.67 -15.93
C VAL A 21 7.63 -9.06 -16.29
N ASP A 22 8.47 -10.07 -16.06
CA ASP A 22 8.07 -11.47 -16.14
C ASP A 22 7.64 -12.00 -14.77
N THR A 23 6.32 -12.13 -14.57
CA THR A 23 5.76 -12.68 -13.33
C THR A 23 5.75 -14.21 -13.28
N ALA A 24 6.18 -14.90 -14.34
CA ALA A 24 6.37 -16.35 -14.28
C ALA A 24 7.61 -16.74 -13.48
N ASP A 25 8.64 -15.88 -13.48
CA ASP A 25 9.85 -16.07 -12.69
C ASP A 25 9.53 -16.05 -11.19
N ARG A 26 9.86 -17.15 -10.50
CA ARG A 26 9.61 -17.31 -9.06
C ARG A 26 10.60 -16.51 -8.22
N GLU A 27 11.85 -16.39 -8.66
CA GLU A 27 12.87 -15.61 -7.96
C GLU A 27 12.51 -14.13 -8.03
N TRP A 28 12.14 -13.65 -9.21
CA TRP A 28 11.64 -12.28 -9.39
C TRP A 28 10.44 -11.98 -8.47
N ARG A 29 9.43 -12.85 -8.44
CA ARG A 29 8.26 -12.68 -7.54
C ARG A 29 8.63 -12.65 -6.07
N THR A 30 9.63 -13.45 -5.66
CA THR A 30 10.11 -13.47 -4.28
C THR A 30 10.78 -12.14 -3.92
N LEU A 31 11.66 -11.64 -4.79
CA LEU A 31 12.32 -10.35 -4.62
C LEU A 31 11.31 -9.19 -4.62
N PHE A 32 10.32 -9.23 -5.49
CA PHE A 32 9.24 -8.26 -5.54
C PHE A 32 8.46 -8.22 -4.23
N ASN A 33 8.02 -9.38 -3.71
CA ASN A 33 7.30 -9.44 -2.44
C ASN A 33 8.16 -8.90 -1.27
N GLN A 34 9.45 -9.25 -1.22
CA GLN A 34 10.38 -8.70 -0.21
C GLN A 34 10.53 -7.18 -0.32
N HIS A 35 10.61 -6.65 -1.54
CA HIS A 35 10.69 -5.21 -1.79
C HIS A 35 9.43 -4.49 -1.31
N VAL A 36 8.24 -5.01 -1.65
CA VAL A 36 6.94 -4.46 -1.21
C VAL A 36 6.83 -4.48 0.32
N ASP A 37 7.21 -5.58 0.98
CA ASP A 37 7.17 -5.68 2.44
C ASP A 37 8.11 -4.65 3.11
N HIS A 38 9.30 -4.45 2.54
CA HIS A 38 10.26 -3.47 3.02
C HIS A 38 9.74 -2.04 2.84
N PHE A 39 9.19 -1.73 1.66
CA PHE A 39 8.57 -0.45 1.36
C PHE A 39 7.42 -0.13 2.32
N GLU A 40 6.49 -1.06 2.51
CA GLU A 40 5.36 -0.91 3.44
C GLU A 40 5.84 -0.67 4.88
N THR A 41 6.85 -1.41 5.32
CA THR A 41 7.45 -1.23 6.65
C THR A 41 8.03 0.17 6.82
N ASN A 42 8.79 0.65 5.84
CA ASN A 42 9.40 1.99 5.90
C ASN A 42 8.35 3.09 5.85
N LYS A 43 7.35 2.95 4.96
CA LYS A 43 6.21 3.87 4.87
C LYS A 43 5.47 3.97 6.20
N ASN A 44 5.21 2.83 6.86
CA ASN A 44 4.55 2.78 8.16
C ASN A 44 5.36 3.51 9.25
N LYS A 45 6.68 3.28 9.29
CA LYS A 45 7.58 3.97 10.22
C LYS A 45 7.60 5.49 9.97
N ALA A 46 7.67 5.91 8.71
CA ALA A 46 7.66 7.33 8.35
C ALA A 46 6.38 8.02 8.81
N PHE A 47 5.21 7.42 8.58
CA PHE A 47 3.94 8.00 9.04
C PHE A 47 3.80 8.02 10.56
N ALA A 48 4.26 6.96 11.25
CA ALA A 48 4.26 6.93 12.71
C ALA A 48 5.13 8.05 13.30
N ASN A 49 6.33 8.26 12.75
CA ASN A 49 7.23 9.34 13.17
C ASN A 49 6.67 10.73 12.88
N ALA A 50 5.89 10.88 11.81
CA ALA A 50 5.22 12.12 11.45
C ALA A 50 3.93 12.39 12.26
N ALA A 51 3.54 11.48 13.17
CA ALA A 51 2.29 11.54 13.93
C ALA A 51 1.04 11.73 13.05
N VAL A 52 1.04 11.12 11.86
CA VAL A 52 -0.08 11.20 10.91
C VAL A 52 -0.99 9.99 11.07
N ASP A 53 -2.30 10.24 11.18
CA ASP A 53 -3.32 9.19 11.12
C ASP A 53 -3.42 8.62 9.70
N ARG A 54 -3.41 7.29 9.56
CA ARG A 54 -3.56 6.60 8.28
C ARG A 54 -4.84 5.78 8.20
N ILE A 55 -5.44 5.75 7.01
CA ILE A 55 -6.50 4.83 6.60
C ILE A 55 -5.98 3.93 5.46
N SER A 56 -6.25 2.63 5.53
CA SER A 56 -6.01 1.70 4.42
C SER A 56 -7.36 1.36 3.81
N ILE A 57 -7.48 1.52 2.48
CA ILE A 57 -8.71 1.22 1.74
C ILE A 57 -8.31 0.29 0.59
N HIS A 58 -8.97 -0.85 0.50
CA HIS A 58 -8.82 -1.76 -0.64
C HIS A 58 -9.91 -1.48 -1.66
N THR A 59 -9.62 -1.71 -2.94
CA THR A 59 -10.55 -1.43 -4.06
C THR A 59 -11.80 -2.31 -4.04
N ASP A 60 -11.78 -3.42 -3.30
CA ASP A 60 -12.89 -4.34 -3.08
C ASP A 60 -13.73 -4.01 -1.82
N GLN A 61 -13.38 -2.94 -1.10
CA GLN A 61 -14.06 -2.55 0.15
C GLN A 61 -14.90 -1.28 0.00
N ASP A 62 -15.97 -1.19 0.80
CA ASP A 62 -16.75 0.04 0.94
C ASP A 62 -15.90 1.14 1.60
N TYR A 63 -15.42 2.05 0.75
CA TYR A 63 -14.57 3.16 1.16
C TYR A 63 -15.28 4.15 2.09
N LEU A 64 -16.61 4.30 2.00
CA LEU A 64 -17.38 5.22 2.85
C LEU A 64 -17.31 4.76 4.30
N LYS A 65 -17.54 3.47 4.53
CA LYS A 65 -17.44 2.88 5.86
C LYS A 65 -16.05 3.05 6.47
N ALA A 66 -15.01 2.83 5.67
CA ALA A 66 -13.63 3.00 6.11
C ALA A 66 -13.34 4.47 6.51
N LEU A 67 -13.79 5.43 5.70
CA LEU A 67 -13.65 6.86 5.98
C LEU A 67 -14.39 7.28 7.25
N THR A 68 -15.62 6.81 7.47
CA THR A 68 -16.40 7.12 8.68
C THR A 68 -15.64 6.67 9.93
N LEU A 69 -15.18 5.43 9.98
CA LEU A 69 -14.42 4.89 11.12
C LEU A 69 -13.13 5.66 11.38
N PHE A 70 -12.45 6.10 10.31
CA PHE A 70 -11.24 6.90 10.44
C PHE A 70 -11.51 8.25 11.09
N PHE A 71 -12.53 8.99 10.63
CA PHE A 71 -12.89 10.28 11.23
C PHE A 71 -13.40 10.15 12.67
N GLU A 72 -14.16 9.10 12.98
CA GLU A 72 -14.59 8.80 14.36
C GLU A 72 -13.40 8.57 15.30
N LYS A 73 -12.42 7.76 14.86
CA LYS A 73 -11.19 7.50 15.65
C LYS A 73 -10.42 8.80 15.86
N ARG A 74 -10.23 9.61 14.82
CA ARG A 74 -9.54 10.89 14.92
C ARG A 74 -10.26 11.89 15.84
N ALA A 75 -11.59 11.94 15.80
CA ALA A 75 -12.38 12.78 16.69
C ALA A 75 -12.25 12.36 18.16
N LYS A 76 -12.13 11.06 18.45
CA LYS A 76 -11.84 10.56 19.81
C LYS A 76 -10.47 11.01 20.30
N HIS A 77 -9.43 10.90 19.47
CA HIS A 77 -8.08 11.36 19.82
C HIS A 77 -8.00 12.88 20.08
N LYS A 78 -8.80 13.70 19.37
CA LYS A 78 -8.89 15.16 19.63
C LYS A 78 -9.57 15.53 20.96
N ARG A 79 -10.38 14.65 21.56
CA ARG A 79 -11.12 14.92 22.81
C ARG A 79 -10.30 14.65 24.09
N VAL A 80 -9.09 14.10 23.96
CA VAL A 80 -8.22 13.73 25.09
C VAL A 80 -7.20 14.83 25.41
N TYR A 81 -7.28 15.99 24.75
CA TYR A 81 -6.54 17.22 25.07
C TYR A 81 -7.49 18.30 25.58
#